data_AF-A0A7Z7IN89-F1
#
_entry.id   AF-A0A7Z7IN89-F1
#
_cell.length_a   1.000
_cell.length_b   1.000
_cell.length_c   1.000
_cell.angle_alpha   90.00
_cell.angle_beta   90.00
_cell.angle_gamma   90.00
#
_symmetry.space_group_name_H-M   'P 1'
#
loop_
_entity.id
_entity.type
_entity.pdbx_description
1 polymer ?
#
loop_
_entity_poly.entity_id
_entity_poly.type
_entity_poly.pdbx_seq_one_letter_code
_entity_poly.pdbx_strand_id
1 'polypeptide(L)'
;MTEALFSMNSDTPDIAALQDLAHEFDATLVVDVAHDLGAVGPGGRGHLGLQAMVGNVDLVMGSFSKTFASNGGFVIAKHRAVTEYLRFYASPNTFSNALSPIQAAIVLKAFDIVESPEGDRLRQTLMENIQLLRGHLNDAGFDIYGAPSPIVCVKMGTESIARLVGRQLHAHGLVANLVEYPAVAKGHARFRLQVMANHTEADVLAAVQAIATSHRHARIEHG
;
A
#
# COMPACT_ATOMS: atom_id res chain seq x y z
N MET A 1 17.09 -0.22 5.39
CA MET A 1 15.77 0.43 5.22
C MET A 1 14.87 -0.49 4.42
N THR A 2 13.62 -0.64 4.82
CA THR A 2 12.63 -1.48 4.14
C THR A 2 11.23 -0.84 4.21
N GLU A 3 10.28 -1.32 3.40
CA GLU A 3 8.85 -1.06 3.57
C GLU A 3 8.23 -2.16 4.45
N ALA A 4 7.21 -1.81 5.25
CA ALA A 4 6.38 -2.77 5.97
C ALA A 4 5.44 -3.53 5.01
N LEU A 5 4.96 -2.83 3.97
CA LEU A 5 4.22 -3.38 2.84
C LEU A 5 4.76 -2.77 1.55
N PHE A 6 5.38 -3.57 0.68
CA PHE A 6 5.92 -3.07 -0.58
C PHE A 6 4.80 -2.73 -1.56
N SER A 7 4.80 -1.48 -2.02
CA SER A 7 3.72 -0.93 -2.84
C SER A 7 3.47 -1.62 -4.19
N MET A 8 4.48 -2.26 -4.77
CA MET A 8 4.44 -2.84 -6.14
C MET A 8 4.24 -4.36 -6.15
N ASN A 9 4.56 -5.02 -5.05
CA ASN A 9 4.53 -6.48 -4.93
C ASN A 9 3.52 -6.95 -3.89
N SER A 10 2.99 -6.06 -3.04
CA SER A 10 2.02 -6.38 -1.99
C SER A 10 2.52 -7.47 -1.02
N ASP A 11 3.83 -7.55 -0.84
CA ASP A 11 4.50 -8.44 0.11
C ASP A 11 5.04 -7.64 1.31
N THR A 12 5.30 -8.37 2.38
CA THR A 12 5.82 -7.85 3.66
C THR A 12 7.06 -8.65 4.01
N PRO A 13 8.16 -8.00 4.44
CA PRO A 13 9.33 -8.72 4.94
C PRO A 13 9.07 -9.26 6.36
N ASP A 14 9.95 -10.15 6.82
CA ASP A 14 10.04 -10.47 8.24
C ASP A 14 10.74 -9.31 8.98
N ILE A 15 9.94 -8.43 9.57
CA ILE A 15 10.42 -7.20 10.21
C ILE A 15 11.18 -7.52 11.49
N ALA A 16 10.79 -8.57 12.21
CA ALA A 16 11.47 -9.02 13.42
C ALA A 16 12.87 -9.56 13.07
N ALA A 17 12.98 -10.46 12.09
CA ALA A 17 14.26 -10.98 11.65
C ALA A 17 15.18 -9.89 11.10
N LEU A 18 14.63 -8.91 10.37
CA LEU A 18 15.40 -7.75 9.90
C LEU A 18 15.89 -6.86 11.05
N GLN A 19 15.12 -6.72 12.12
CA GLN A 19 15.51 -5.94 13.29
C GLN A 19 16.64 -6.63 14.05
N ASP A 20 16.54 -7.94 14.26
CA ASP A 20 17.57 -8.75 14.91
C ASP A 20 18.87 -8.72 14.10
N LEU A 21 18.78 -8.89 12.77
CA LEU A 21 19.93 -8.81 11.88
C LEU A 21 20.55 -7.41 11.87
N ALA A 22 19.74 -6.34 11.91
CA ALA A 22 20.27 -4.98 12.01
C ALA A 22 21.08 -4.81 13.30
N HIS A 23 20.56 -5.29 14.44
CA HIS A 23 21.26 -5.22 15.72
C HIS A 23 22.52 -6.10 15.78
N GLU A 24 22.53 -7.27 15.13
CA GLU A 24 23.73 -8.11 15.00
C GLU A 24 24.91 -7.35 14.36
N PHE A 25 24.62 -6.45 13.42
CA PHE A 25 25.61 -5.69 12.68
C PHE A 25 25.73 -4.22 13.12
N ASP A 26 25.26 -3.87 14.33
CA ASP A 26 25.27 -2.51 14.87
C ASP A 26 24.62 -1.47 13.92
N ALA A 27 23.60 -1.89 13.18
CA ALA A 27 22.87 -1.08 12.22
C ALA A 27 21.50 -0.65 12.75
N THR A 28 21.00 0.47 12.24
CA THR A 28 19.65 0.98 12.54
C THR A 28 18.66 0.50 11.48
N LEU A 29 17.58 -0.16 11.91
CA LEU A 29 16.47 -0.48 11.01
C LEU A 29 15.51 0.71 10.86
N VAL A 30 15.26 1.08 9.61
CA VAL A 30 14.20 2.03 9.23
C VAL A 30 13.12 1.30 8.47
N VAL A 31 11.87 1.38 8.95
CA VAL A 31 10.70 0.77 8.31
C VAL A 31 9.71 1.84 7.87
N ASP A 32 9.37 1.86 6.59
CA ASP A 32 8.29 2.70 6.04
C ASP A 32 6.92 1.99 6.14
N VAL A 33 5.98 2.60 6.86
CA VAL A 33 4.61 2.09 7.09
C VAL A 33 3.55 2.82 6.27
N ALA A 34 3.95 3.56 5.22
CA ALA A 34 3.01 4.38 4.47
C ALA A 34 1.87 3.57 3.83
N HIS A 35 2.14 2.35 3.34
CA HIS A 35 1.18 1.57 2.56
C HIS A 35 0.23 0.69 3.38
N ASP A 36 0.47 0.52 4.68
CA ASP A 36 -0.28 -0.41 5.53
C ASP A 36 -0.89 0.25 6.78
N LEU A 37 -0.29 1.34 7.30
CA LEU A 37 -0.78 2.03 8.49
C LEU A 37 -2.23 2.50 8.31
N GLY A 38 -3.06 2.17 9.30
CA GLY A 38 -4.49 2.40 9.37
C GLY A 38 -5.35 1.42 8.57
N ALA A 39 -4.78 0.72 7.59
CA ALA A 39 -5.52 -0.11 6.63
C ALA A 39 -5.49 -1.60 6.97
N VAL A 40 -4.48 -2.09 7.68
CA VAL A 40 -4.38 -3.48 8.13
C VAL A 40 -3.89 -3.57 9.58
N GLY A 41 -3.96 -4.77 10.14
CA GLY A 41 -3.47 -5.07 11.47
C GLY A 41 -4.40 -4.61 12.61
N PRO A 42 -4.18 -5.15 13.83
CA PRO A 42 -4.99 -4.82 14.99
C PRO A 42 -4.86 -3.32 15.33
N GLY A 43 -6.01 -2.65 15.51
CA GLY A 43 -6.06 -1.20 15.74
C GLY A 43 -5.47 -0.37 14.59
N GLY A 44 -5.36 -0.92 13.39
CA GLY A 44 -4.79 -0.24 12.23
C GLY A 44 -3.28 -0.03 12.31
N ARG A 45 -2.55 -0.86 13.07
CA ARG A 45 -1.10 -0.72 13.27
C ARG A 45 -0.23 -1.33 12.16
N GLY A 46 -0.83 -1.69 11.02
CA GLY A 46 -0.11 -2.23 9.87
C GLY A 46 0.53 -3.60 10.15
N HIS A 47 1.54 -3.92 9.36
CA HIS A 47 2.37 -5.12 9.53
C HIS A 47 3.21 -5.08 10.80
N LEU A 48 3.55 -3.89 11.32
CA LEU A 48 4.14 -3.78 12.66
C LEU A 48 3.20 -4.37 13.73
N GLY A 49 1.91 -4.08 13.64
CA GLY A 49 0.90 -4.69 14.52
C GLY A 49 0.77 -6.20 14.33
N LEU A 50 0.73 -6.66 13.07
CA LEU A 50 0.61 -8.07 12.73
C LEU A 50 1.81 -8.92 13.18
N GLN A 51 3.01 -8.34 13.19
CA GLN A 51 4.25 -9.01 13.58
C GLN A 51 4.66 -8.71 15.02
N ALA A 52 3.81 -8.05 15.83
CA ALA A 52 4.12 -7.63 17.20
C ALA A 52 5.40 -6.76 17.33
N MET A 53 5.67 -5.94 16.31
CA MET A 53 6.86 -5.07 16.20
C MET A 53 6.58 -3.59 16.51
N VAL A 54 5.37 -3.25 16.94
CA VAL A 54 5.02 -1.89 17.39
C VAL A 54 5.90 -1.49 18.58
N GLY A 55 6.66 -0.42 18.45
CA GLY A 55 7.61 0.04 19.47
C GLY A 55 8.95 -0.71 19.48
N ASN A 56 9.07 -1.81 18.74
CA ASN A 56 10.28 -2.63 18.67
C ASN A 56 11.19 -2.27 17.48
N VAL A 57 10.69 -1.54 16.49
CA VAL A 57 11.49 -1.00 15.37
C VAL A 57 12.22 0.28 15.78
N ASP A 58 13.49 0.42 15.39
CA ASP A 58 14.32 1.57 15.78
C ASP A 58 13.82 2.91 15.23
N LEU A 59 13.52 2.95 13.93
CA LEU A 59 12.93 4.10 13.25
C LEU A 59 11.74 3.66 12.39
N VAL A 60 10.61 4.33 12.57
CA VAL A 60 9.43 4.17 11.73
C VAL A 60 9.20 5.46 10.98
N MET A 61 8.99 5.38 9.68
CA MET A 61 8.55 6.52 8.88
C MET A 61 7.25 6.21 8.18
N GLY A 62 6.49 7.24 7.81
CA GLY A 62 5.26 7.05 7.08
C GLY A 62 4.75 8.34 6.46
N SER A 63 3.67 8.21 5.71
CA SER A 63 3.02 9.31 4.99
C SER A 63 1.55 9.40 5.38
N PHE A 64 1.03 10.62 5.44
CA PHE A 64 -0.40 10.87 5.65
C PHE A 64 -1.21 10.85 4.35
N SER A 65 -0.57 10.73 3.18
CA SER A 65 -1.20 10.93 1.87
C SER A 65 -2.03 9.75 1.37
N LYS A 66 -2.24 8.74 2.23
CA LYS A 66 -2.90 7.46 1.90
C LYS A 66 -4.12 7.31 2.78
N THR A 67 -4.08 6.41 3.77
CA THR A 67 -5.19 6.17 4.70
C THR A 67 -5.67 7.45 5.41
N PHE A 68 -4.78 8.42 5.62
CA PHE A 68 -5.06 9.64 6.40
C PHE A 68 -5.50 10.85 5.55
N ALA A 69 -5.65 10.68 4.23
CA ALA A 69 -6.20 11.69 3.31
C ALA A 69 -5.61 13.11 3.45
N SER A 70 -4.33 13.24 3.82
CA SER A 70 -3.68 14.53 4.08
C SER A 70 -2.23 14.53 3.60
N ASN A 71 -1.67 15.70 3.28
CA ASN A 71 -0.25 15.75 2.88
C ASN A 71 0.68 15.63 4.08
N GLY A 72 1.96 15.34 3.81
CA GLY A 72 3.00 15.24 4.82
C GLY A 72 3.30 13.80 5.24
N GLY A 73 4.13 13.69 6.26
CA GLY A 73 4.61 12.42 6.80
C GLY A 73 5.23 12.62 8.16
N PHE A 74 5.76 11.54 8.70
CA PHE A 74 6.32 11.51 10.03
C PHE A 74 7.51 10.56 10.10
N VAL A 75 8.36 10.78 11.11
CA VAL A 75 9.36 9.84 11.57
C VAL A 75 9.21 9.69 13.07
N ILE A 76 9.14 8.45 13.55
CA ILE A 76 9.10 8.08 14.95
C ILE A 76 10.42 7.39 15.26
N ALA A 77 11.04 7.79 16.37
CA ALA A 77 12.27 7.19 16.87
C ALA A 77 12.09 6.77 18.33
N LYS A 78 12.70 5.64 18.71
CA LYS A 78 12.74 5.20 20.12
C LYS A 78 13.42 6.23 21.02
N HIS A 79 14.50 6.84 20.54
CA HIS A 79 15.32 7.76 21.33
C HIS A 79 15.02 9.22 20.97
N ARG A 80 14.67 10.01 22.00
CA ARG A 80 14.40 11.45 21.87
C ARG A 80 15.55 12.21 21.20
N ALA A 81 16.81 11.85 21.49
CA ALA A 81 17.97 12.47 20.89
C ALA A 81 17.97 12.36 19.36
N VAL A 82 17.47 11.25 18.79
CA VAL A 82 17.35 11.07 17.34
C VAL A 82 16.27 11.98 16.77
N THR A 83 15.11 12.07 17.44
CA THR A 83 14.04 13.00 17.05
C THR A 83 14.50 14.46 17.06
N GLU A 84 15.25 14.86 18.09
CA GLU A 84 15.82 16.22 18.17
C GLU A 84 16.89 16.45 17.10
N TYR A 85 17.76 15.48 16.86
CA TYR A 85 18.75 15.55 15.79
C TYR A 85 18.07 15.74 14.42
N LEU A 86 17.07 14.92 14.08
CA LEU A 86 16.32 15.05 12.83
C LEU A 86 15.62 16.42 12.74
N ARG A 87 15.06 16.93 13.84
CA ARG A 87 14.40 18.23 13.87
C ARG A 87 15.34 19.39 13.52
N PHE A 88 16.57 19.38 14.02
CA PHE A 88 17.53 20.48 13.85
C PHE A 88 18.44 20.33 12.64
N TYR A 89 18.74 19.10 12.21
CA TYR A 89 19.76 18.82 11.18
C TYR A 89 19.18 18.31 9.85
N ALA A 90 17.91 17.92 9.77
CA ALA A 90 17.30 17.57 8.49
C ALA A 90 16.92 18.83 7.71
N SER A 91 17.73 19.22 6.73
CA SER A 91 17.47 20.38 5.87
C SER A 91 16.06 20.39 5.26
N PRO A 92 15.48 19.26 4.79
CA PRO A 92 14.11 19.25 4.28
C PRO A 92 13.04 19.57 5.34
N ASN A 93 13.31 19.35 6.63
CA ASN A 93 12.43 19.75 7.72
C ASN A 93 12.62 21.22 8.10
N THR A 94 13.88 21.69 8.14
CA THR A 94 14.22 23.06 8.57
C THR A 94 13.83 24.13 7.54
N PHE A 95 13.98 23.83 6.24
CA PHE A 95 13.76 24.80 5.16
C PHE A 95 12.45 24.56 4.38
N SER A 96 11.46 23.93 5.03
CA SER A 96 10.13 23.69 4.47
C SER A 96 9.04 24.28 5.37
N ASN A 97 7.88 24.58 4.77
CA ASN A 97 6.72 25.02 5.54
C ASN A 97 6.18 23.86 6.38
N ALA A 98 5.79 24.16 7.62
CA ALA A 98 5.09 23.22 8.48
C ALA A 98 3.76 22.78 7.87
N LEU A 99 3.28 21.62 8.30
CA LEU A 99 1.95 21.13 7.95
C LEU A 99 0.88 22.16 8.38
N SER A 100 -0.10 22.43 7.53
CA SER A 100 -1.13 23.41 7.89
C SER A 100 -1.99 22.89 9.06
N PRO A 101 -2.55 23.77 9.92
CA PRO A 101 -3.42 23.34 11.02
C PRO A 101 -4.61 22.49 10.56
N ILE A 102 -5.17 22.78 9.38
CA ILE A 102 -6.27 22.00 8.79
C ILE A 102 -5.81 20.59 8.45
N GLN A 103 -4.64 20.44 7.82
CA GLN A 103 -4.07 19.12 7.50
C GLN A 103 -3.76 18.31 8.76
N ALA A 104 -3.26 18.96 9.82
CA ALA A 104 -3.05 18.31 11.11
C ALA A 104 -4.36 17.84 11.74
N ALA A 105 -5.43 18.66 11.69
CA ALA A 105 -6.74 18.29 12.19
C ALA A 105 -7.35 17.09 11.43
N ILE A 106 -7.18 17.03 10.10
CA ILE A 106 -7.60 15.89 9.28
C ILE A 106 -6.87 14.62 9.72
N VAL A 107 -5.54 14.69 9.90
CA VAL A 107 -4.72 13.55 10.32
C VAL A 107 -5.14 13.06 11.71
N LEU A 108 -5.32 13.96 12.67
CA LEU A 108 -5.79 13.61 14.01
C LEU A 108 -7.15 12.93 13.97
N LYS A 109 -8.10 13.47 13.19
CA LYS A 109 -9.42 12.85 13.06
C LYS A 109 -9.36 11.48 12.37
N ALA A 110 -8.48 11.32 11.39
CA ALA A 110 -8.26 10.03 10.75
C ALA A 110 -7.68 8.99 11.73
N PHE A 111 -6.76 9.37 12.62
CA PHE A 111 -6.31 8.49 13.71
C PHE A 111 -7.46 8.11 14.65
N ASP A 112 -8.30 9.06 15.07
CA ASP A 112 -9.47 8.75 15.91
C ASP A 112 -10.37 7.68 15.27
N ILE A 113 -10.62 7.79 13.96
CA ILE A 113 -11.43 6.81 13.22
C ILE A 113 -10.70 5.47 13.15
N VAL A 114 -9.42 5.47 12.78
CA VAL A 114 -8.59 4.26 12.66
C VAL A 114 -8.57 3.46 13.96
N GLU A 115 -8.44 4.12 15.11
CA GLU A 115 -8.36 3.48 16.43
C GLU A 115 -9.74 3.11 17.03
N SER A 116 -10.83 3.54 16.40
CA SER A 116 -12.19 3.27 16.86
C SER A 116 -12.75 1.92 16.37
N PRO A 117 -13.88 1.45 16.95
CA PRO A 117 -14.63 0.32 16.40
C PRO A 117 -15.12 0.52 14.96
N GLU A 118 -15.33 1.77 14.53
CA GLU A 118 -15.62 2.07 13.13
C GLU A 118 -14.43 1.71 12.23
N GLY A 119 -13.22 2.07 12.64
CA GLY A 119 -11.98 1.70 11.95
C GLY A 119 -11.78 0.19 11.87
N ASP A 120 -12.08 -0.56 12.94
CA ASP A 120 -12.04 -2.03 12.93
C ASP A 120 -13.00 -2.61 11.90
N ARG A 121 -14.25 -2.13 11.86
CA ARG A 121 -15.24 -2.56 10.87
C ARG A 121 -14.80 -2.23 9.45
N LEU A 122 -14.28 -1.02 9.21
CA LEU A 122 -13.79 -0.61 7.89
C LEU A 122 -12.63 -1.48 7.41
N ARG A 123 -11.68 -1.82 8.28
CA ARG A 123 -10.57 -2.74 7.95
C ARG A 123 -11.06 -4.14 7.66
N GLN A 124 -12.05 -4.63 8.41
CA GLN A 124 -12.65 -5.93 8.15
C GLN A 124 -13.32 -5.97 6.78
N THR A 125 -14.19 -5.01 6.46
CA THR A 125 -14.83 -4.91 5.14
C THR A 125 -13.82 -4.74 4.02
N LEU A 126 -12.76 -3.94 4.24
CA LEU A 126 -11.66 -3.82 3.29
C LEU A 126 -11.00 -5.17 3.01
N MET A 127 -10.70 -5.97 4.05
CA MET A 127 -10.10 -7.29 3.88
C MET A 127 -11.03 -8.26 3.15
N GLU A 128 -12.33 -8.24 3.46
CA GLU A 128 -13.35 -9.01 2.74
C GLU A 128 -13.35 -8.66 1.24
N ASN A 129 -13.38 -7.37 0.89
CA ASN A 129 -13.31 -6.89 -0.48
C ASN A 129 -12.01 -7.30 -1.20
N ILE A 130 -10.87 -7.23 -0.50
CA ILE A 130 -9.56 -7.65 -1.03
C ILE A 130 -9.60 -9.15 -1.38
N GLN A 131 -10.10 -9.98 -0.47
CA GLN A 131 -10.15 -11.43 -0.67
C GLN A 131 -11.12 -11.79 -1.79
N LEU A 132 -12.27 -11.14 -1.85
CA LEU A 132 -13.25 -11.31 -2.91
C LEU A 132 -12.66 -10.98 -4.29
N LEU A 133 -12.01 -9.81 -4.42
CA LEU A 133 -11.35 -9.40 -5.65
C LEU A 133 -10.25 -10.39 -6.06
N ARG A 134 -9.42 -10.82 -5.10
CA ARG A 134 -8.35 -11.79 -5.36
C ARG A 134 -8.90 -13.15 -5.80
N GLY A 135 -9.95 -13.64 -5.16
CA GLY A 135 -10.64 -14.88 -5.53
C GLY A 135 -11.14 -14.84 -6.96
N HIS A 136 -11.93 -13.82 -7.31
CA HIS A 136 -12.49 -13.70 -8.66
C HIS A 136 -11.43 -13.48 -9.76
N LEU A 137 -10.35 -12.75 -9.47
CA LEU A 137 -9.24 -12.61 -10.41
C LEU A 137 -8.52 -13.95 -10.65
N ASN A 138 -8.29 -14.73 -9.59
CA ASN A 138 -7.72 -16.08 -9.71
C ASN A 138 -8.64 -17.01 -10.51
N ASP A 139 -9.95 -16.99 -10.24
CA ASP A 139 -10.95 -17.78 -10.98
C ASP A 139 -11.00 -17.38 -12.47
N ALA A 140 -10.75 -16.10 -12.78
CA ALA A 140 -10.62 -15.59 -14.14
C ALA A 140 -9.25 -15.90 -14.80
N GLY A 141 -8.36 -16.62 -14.10
CA GLY A 141 -7.07 -17.08 -14.63
C GLY A 141 -5.94 -16.06 -14.53
N PHE A 142 -6.06 -15.03 -13.68
CA PHE A 142 -4.98 -14.08 -13.43
C PHE A 142 -4.14 -14.46 -12.22
N ASP A 143 -2.83 -14.28 -12.36
CA ASP A 143 -1.92 -14.31 -11.23
C ASP A 143 -1.92 -12.96 -10.50
N ILE A 144 -1.76 -13.03 -9.18
CA ILE A 144 -1.73 -11.86 -8.29
C ILE A 144 -0.44 -11.90 -7.47
N TYR A 145 0.23 -10.77 -7.31
CA TYR A 145 1.40 -10.69 -6.44
C TYR A 145 1.03 -10.62 -4.96
N GLY A 146 1.99 -11.06 -4.13
CA GLY A 146 2.02 -10.82 -2.70
C GLY A 146 0.85 -11.45 -1.93
N ALA A 147 0.69 -10.96 -0.71
CA ALA A 147 -0.36 -11.38 0.21
C ALA A 147 -1.59 -10.44 0.11
N PRO A 148 -2.75 -10.86 0.67
CA PRO A 148 -3.90 -9.97 0.83
C PRO A 148 -3.52 -8.67 1.57
N SER A 149 -3.68 -7.55 0.88
CA SER A 149 -3.42 -6.19 1.39
C SER A 149 -4.27 -5.18 0.60
N PRO A 150 -4.37 -3.91 1.03
CA PRO A 150 -5.14 -2.86 0.33
C PRO A 150 -4.72 -2.62 -1.13
N ILE A 151 -3.57 -3.17 -1.51
CA ILE A 151 -3.01 -3.10 -2.86
C ILE A 151 -3.09 -4.49 -3.48
N VAL A 152 -3.86 -4.62 -4.57
CA VAL A 152 -3.96 -5.88 -5.34
C VAL A 152 -3.25 -5.70 -6.68
N CYS A 153 -2.08 -6.33 -6.81
CA CYS A 153 -1.24 -6.24 -8.00
C CYS A 153 -1.49 -7.42 -8.96
N VAL A 154 -2.17 -7.16 -10.07
CA VAL A 154 -2.56 -8.18 -11.06
C VAL A 154 -1.53 -8.27 -12.18
N LYS A 155 -0.97 -9.46 -12.41
CA LYS A 155 0.08 -9.67 -13.42
C LYS A 155 -0.50 -9.56 -14.84
N MET A 156 0.16 -8.79 -15.70
CA MET A 156 -0.20 -8.66 -17.12
C MET A 156 0.88 -9.19 -18.07
N GLY A 157 2.11 -9.40 -17.58
CA GLY A 157 3.23 -9.87 -18.39
C GLY A 157 3.87 -8.72 -19.16
N THR A 158 3.83 -8.78 -20.50
CA THR A 158 4.47 -7.76 -21.35
C THR A 158 3.78 -6.41 -21.27
N GLU A 159 4.57 -5.33 -21.40
CA GLU A 159 4.11 -3.94 -21.41
C GLU A 159 3.09 -3.67 -22.52
N SER A 160 3.27 -4.29 -23.69
CA SER A 160 2.35 -4.14 -24.83
C SER A 160 0.93 -4.60 -24.50
N ILE A 161 0.79 -5.82 -23.97
CA ILE A 161 -0.49 -6.36 -23.48
C ILE A 161 -1.05 -5.46 -22.38
N ALA A 162 -0.23 -5.09 -21.39
CA ALA A 162 -0.69 -4.28 -20.26
C ALA A 162 -1.19 -2.89 -20.71
N ARG A 163 -0.53 -2.25 -21.67
CA ARG A 163 -0.96 -0.97 -22.27
C ARG A 163 -2.24 -1.11 -23.09
N LEU A 164 -2.40 -2.20 -23.84
CA LEU A 164 -3.63 -2.50 -24.59
C LEU A 164 -4.82 -2.65 -23.63
N VAL A 165 -4.65 -3.45 -22.58
CA VAL A 165 -5.64 -3.61 -21.51
C VAL A 165 -5.97 -2.26 -20.89
N GLY A 166 -4.96 -1.48 -20.49
CA GLY A 166 -5.14 -0.19 -19.82
C GLY A 166 -5.96 0.81 -20.62
N ARG A 167 -5.79 0.83 -21.96
CA ARG A 167 -6.61 1.68 -22.84
C ARG A 167 -8.09 1.28 -22.83
N GLN A 168 -8.38 -0.01 -22.70
CA GLN A 168 -9.75 -0.52 -22.72
C GLN A 168 -10.44 -0.38 -21.36
N LEU A 169 -9.71 -0.47 -20.24
CA LEU A 169 -10.29 -0.38 -18.88
C LEU A 169 -11.09 0.91 -18.65
N HIS A 170 -10.60 2.05 -19.15
CA HIS A 170 -11.32 3.31 -19.02
C HIS A 170 -12.68 3.30 -19.74
N ALA A 171 -12.76 2.64 -20.90
CA ALA A 171 -14.04 2.48 -21.62
C ALA A 171 -15.03 1.58 -20.86
N HIS A 172 -14.52 0.72 -19.98
CA HIS A 172 -15.31 -0.10 -19.07
C HIS A 172 -15.58 0.58 -17.71
N GLY A 173 -15.23 1.86 -17.56
CA GLY A 173 -15.44 2.61 -16.32
C GLY A 173 -14.48 2.24 -15.18
N LEU A 174 -13.40 1.49 -15.45
CA LEU A 174 -12.40 1.10 -14.46
C LEU A 174 -11.14 1.97 -14.58
N VAL A 175 -10.77 2.64 -13.49
CA VAL A 175 -9.49 3.32 -13.35
C VAL A 175 -8.52 2.42 -12.60
N ALA A 176 -7.49 1.94 -13.29
CA ALA A 176 -6.46 1.10 -12.71
C ALA A 176 -5.07 1.62 -13.09
N ASN A 177 -4.16 1.68 -12.11
CA ASN A 177 -2.81 2.18 -12.35
C ASN A 177 -1.95 1.09 -13.01
N LEU A 178 -1.56 1.32 -14.26
CA LEU A 178 -0.57 0.49 -14.94
C LEU A 178 0.82 0.77 -14.36
N VAL A 179 1.51 -0.30 -13.97
CA VAL A 179 2.90 -0.28 -13.53
C VAL A 179 3.73 -1.12 -14.50
N GLU A 180 4.71 -0.49 -15.13
CA GLU A 180 5.61 -1.07 -16.11
C GLU A 180 7.03 -0.51 -15.97
N TYR A 181 7.97 -0.95 -16.81
CA TYR A 181 9.34 -0.44 -16.80
C TYR A 181 9.38 1.11 -16.93
N PRO A 182 10.19 1.83 -16.14
CA PRO A 182 11.27 1.35 -15.25
C PRO A 182 10.85 1.04 -13.81
N ALA A 183 9.58 1.21 -13.43
CA ALA A 183 9.12 0.98 -12.06
C ALA A 183 9.20 -0.51 -11.67
N VAL A 184 9.09 -1.40 -12.65
CA VAL A 184 9.26 -2.85 -12.50
C VAL A 184 10.08 -3.43 -13.64
N ALA A 185 10.61 -4.64 -13.47
CA ALA A 185 11.39 -5.32 -14.50
C ALA A 185 10.60 -5.53 -15.80
N LYS A 186 11.30 -5.53 -16.94
CA LYS A 186 10.70 -5.75 -18.26
C LYS A 186 9.95 -7.08 -18.31
N GLY A 187 8.78 -7.11 -18.95
CA GLY A 187 7.96 -8.31 -19.05
C GLY A 187 7.21 -8.68 -17.76
N HIS A 188 7.27 -7.82 -16.74
CA HIS A 188 6.52 -7.97 -15.50
C HIS A 188 5.56 -6.79 -15.26
N ALA A 189 4.99 -6.24 -16.33
CA ALA A 189 3.94 -5.22 -16.22
C ALA A 189 2.72 -5.76 -15.46
N ARG A 190 2.05 -4.88 -14.73
CA ARG A 190 0.95 -5.23 -13.82
C ARG A 190 0.02 -4.05 -13.60
N PHE A 191 -1.22 -4.33 -13.23
CA PHE A 191 -2.12 -3.30 -12.70
C PHE A 191 -2.09 -3.31 -11.17
N ARG A 192 -1.93 -2.12 -10.59
CA ARG A 192 -2.01 -1.90 -9.15
C ARG A 192 -3.41 -1.38 -8.80
N LEU A 193 -4.27 -2.27 -8.31
CA LEU A 193 -5.61 -1.95 -7.85
C LEU A 193 -5.55 -1.52 -6.38
N GLN A 194 -6.27 -0.45 -6.03
CA GLN A 194 -6.36 0.08 -4.67
C GLN A 194 -7.77 -0.18 -4.17
N VAL A 195 -7.90 -1.15 -3.26
CA VAL A 195 -9.20 -1.58 -2.78
C VAL A 195 -9.62 -0.68 -1.62
N MET A 196 -10.90 -0.32 -1.56
CA MET A 196 -11.48 0.47 -0.50
C MET A 196 -12.59 -0.30 0.21
N ALA A 197 -12.83 0.00 1.48
CA ALA A 197 -13.91 -0.59 2.28
C ALA A 197 -15.31 -0.26 1.75
N ASN A 198 -15.45 0.81 0.96
CA ASN A 198 -16.72 1.23 0.36
C ASN A 198 -16.93 0.71 -1.07
N HIS A 199 -16.00 -0.08 -1.62
CA HIS A 199 -16.30 -0.84 -2.83
C HIS A 199 -17.37 -1.90 -2.51
N THR A 200 -18.38 -1.98 -3.36
CA THR A 200 -19.38 -3.04 -3.28
C THR A 200 -18.90 -4.31 -3.97
N GLU A 201 -19.54 -5.44 -3.67
CA GLU A 201 -19.32 -6.69 -4.42
C GLU A 201 -19.56 -6.50 -5.93
N ALA A 202 -20.55 -5.69 -6.30
CA ALA A 202 -20.81 -5.35 -7.71
C ALA A 202 -19.64 -4.59 -8.35
N ASP A 203 -19.02 -3.65 -7.62
CA ASP A 203 -17.83 -2.93 -8.11
C ASP A 203 -16.65 -3.90 -8.32
N VAL A 204 -16.46 -4.84 -7.39
CA VAL A 204 -15.42 -5.88 -7.48
C VAL A 204 -15.64 -6.76 -8.72
N LEU A 205 -16.85 -7.28 -8.90
CA LEU A 205 -17.19 -8.13 -10.04
C LEU A 205 -17.06 -7.38 -11.37
N ALA A 206 -17.51 -6.13 -11.44
CA ALA A 206 -17.36 -5.28 -12.61
C ALA A 206 -15.89 -5.04 -12.96
N ALA A 207 -15.04 -4.80 -11.96
CA ALA A 207 -13.60 -4.62 -12.17
C ALA A 207 -12.95 -5.90 -12.73
N VAL A 208 -13.27 -7.08 -12.19
CA VAL A 208 -12.76 -8.36 -12.71
C VAL A 208 -13.21 -8.60 -14.14
N GLN A 209 -14.50 -8.37 -14.44
CA GLN A 209 -15.04 -8.55 -15.78
C GLN A 209 -14.39 -7.60 -16.79
N ALA A 210 -14.15 -6.35 -16.42
CA ALA A 210 -13.46 -5.36 -17.24
C ALA A 210 -12.02 -5.81 -17.55
N ILE A 211 -11.27 -6.27 -16.54
CA ILE A 211 -9.90 -6.76 -16.69
C ILE A 211 -9.86 -8.01 -17.57
N ALA A 212 -10.71 -9.01 -17.29
CA ALA A 212 -10.77 -10.26 -18.04
C ALA A 212 -11.14 -10.04 -19.51
N THR A 213 -12.13 -9.19 -19.78
CA THR A 213 -12.58 -8.89 -21.14
C THR A 213 -11.49 -8.15 -21.91
N SER A 214 -10.91 -7.11 -21.32
CA SER A 214 -9.86 -6.32 -21.95
C SER A 214 -8.61 -7.17 -22.24
N HIS A 215 -8.22 -8.04 -21.30
CA HIS A 215 -7.07 -8.93 -21.49
C HIS A 215 -7.29 -9.94 -22.62
N ARG A 216 -8.49 -10.50 -22.76
CA ARG A 216 -8.82 -11.38 -23.90
C ARG A 216 -8.70 -10.65 -25.22
N HIS A 217 -9.23 -9.43 -25.32
CA HIS A 217 -9.11 -8.62 -26.53
C HIS A 217 -7.65 -8.27 -26.86
N ALA A 218 -6.89 -7.81 -25.86
CA ALA A 218 -5.48 -7.50 -26.03
C ALA A 218 -4.65 -8.68 -26.55
N ARG A 219 -4.96 -9.91 -26.11
CA ARG A 219 -4.28 -11.13 -26.59
C ARG A 219 -4.63 -11.48 -28.03
N ILE A 220 -5.84 -11.15 -28.49
CA ILE A 220 -6.25 -11.34 -29.89
C ILE A 220 -5.57 -10.28 -30.79
N GLU A 221 -5.51 -9.03 -30.34
CA GLU A 221 -4.88 -7.94 -31.12
C GLU A 221 -3.34 -8.07 -31.22
N HIS A 222 -2.72 -8.76 -30.27
CA HIS A 222 -1.27 -8.94 -30.21
C HIS A 222 -0.78 -10.29 -30.79
N GLY A 223 -1.69 -11.25 -30.99
CA GLY A 223 -1.38 -12.55 -31.61
C GLY A 223 -1.28 -12.47 -33.12
#